data_AF-A0A317F1H2-F1
#
_entry.id   AF-A0A317F1H2-F1
#
_cell.length_a   1.000
_cell.length_b   1.000
_cell.length_c   1.000
_cell.angle_alpha   90.00
_cell.angle_beta   90.00
_cell.angle_gamma   90.00
#
_symmetry.space_group_name_H-M   'P 1'
#
loop_
_entity.id
_entity.type
_entity.pdbx_description
1 polymer ?
#
loop_
_entity_poly.entity_id
_entity_poly.type
_entity_poly.pdbx_seq_one_letter_code
_entity_poly.pdbx_strand_id
1 'polypeptide(L)'
;MIGEEDLKKLMQSQNEGFQSALYEQYRCQVYGRFISFCKDKSMAVELMRRVFEKAEQEIKITGAIKGKISIWLLRISRNISREYLLDYSIKKSIAERCPVQLVLCEGFNPKEAAGLLGISLVEVMDKLRNRLRE
;
A
#
# COMPACT_ATOMS: atom_id res chain seq x y z
N MET A 1 7.28 29.12 7.53
CA MET A 1 7.82 27.78 7.26
C MET A 1 8.89 27.52 8.31
N ILE A 2 8.75 26.47 9.12
CA ILE A 2 9.75 26.13 10.14
C ILE A 2 11.02 25.60 9.46
N GLY A 3 12.19 25.93 9.99
CA GLY A 3 13.45 25.37 9.51
C GLY A 3 13.50 23.86 9.77
N GLU A 4 14.21 23.11 8.92
CA GLU A 4 14.30 21.63 9.06
C GLU A 4 14.83 21.23 10.45
N GLU A 5 15.79 21.98 10.98
CA GLU A 5 16.43 21.69 12.26
C GLU A 5 15.55 22.03 13.46
N ASP A 6 14.72 23.06 13.33
CA ASP A 6 13.72 23.37 14.37
C ASP A 6 12.58 22.36 14.33
N LEU A 7 12.19 21.88 13.14
CA LEU A 7 11.24 20.78 13.02
C LEU A 7 11.80 19.50 13.68
N LYS A 8 13.08 19.17 13.46
CA LYS A 8 13.71 18.02 14.15
C LYS A 8 13.67 18.17 15.67
N LYS A 9 13.93 19.37 16.22
CA LYS A 9 13.81 19.63 17.66
C LYS A 9 12.38 19.44 18.16
N LEU A 10 11.38 19.93 17.41
CA LEU A 10 9.96 19.71 17.77
C LEU A 10 9.62 18.22 17.79
N MET A 11 10.09 17.46 16.79
CA MET A 11 9.89 16.01 16.71
C MET A 11 10.56 15.28 17.89
N GLN A 12 11.77 15.70 18.30
CA GLN A 12 12.46 15.15 19.47
C GLN A 12 11.71 15.41 20.77
N SER A 13 11.13 16.61 20.91
CA SER A 13 10.32 16.95 22.08
C SER A 13 8.96 16.22 22.14
N GLN A 14 8.63 15.44 21.10
CA GLN A 14 7.33 14.76 20.92
C GLN A 14 6.12 15.67 21.13
N ASN A 15 6.29 16.97 20.88
CA ASN A 15 5.23 17.96 21.00
C ASN A 15 4.14 17.69 19.96
N GLU A 16 2.88 17.65 20.35
CA GLU A 16 1.75 17.31 19.47
C GLU A 16 1.71 18.14 18.17
N GLY A 17 2.26 19.36 18.18
CA GLY A 17 2.33 20.23 17.00
C GLY A 17 3.29 19.78 15.88
N PHE A 18 4.22 18.86 16.13
CA PHE A 18 5.20 18.46 15.11
C PHE A 18 4.54 17.74 13.92
N GLN A 19 3.44 17.03 14.16
CA GLN A 19 2.73 16.25 13.14
C GLN A 19 2.16 17.17 12.07
N SER A 20 1.47 18.23 12.50
CA SER A 20 0.90 19.24 11.61
C SER A 20 1.98 19.97 10.82
N ALA A 21 3.09 20.32 11.46
CA ALA A 21 4.22 20.97 10.79
C ALA A 21 4.89 20.05 9.75
N LEU A 22 5.11 18.78 10.10
CA LEU A 22 5.65 17.76 9.20
C LEU A 22 4.71 17.52 8.01
N TYR A 23 3.41 17.40 8.28
CA TYR A 23 2.40 17.20 7.25
C TYR A 23 2.37 18.40 6.30
N GLU A 24 2.23 19.62 6.80
CA GLU A 24 2.11 20.81 5.94
C GLU A 24 3.33 21.00 5.03
N GLN A 25 4.53 20.75 5.56
CA GLN A 25 5.77 20.96 4.82
C GLN A 25 6.04 19.86 3.77
N TYR A 26 5.64 18.61 4.02
CA TYR A 26 6.03 17.47 3.18
C TYR A 26 4.87 16.79 2.44
N ARG A 27 3.60 17.14 2.71
CA ARG A 27 2.42 16.49 2.09
C ARG A 27 2.48 16.48 0.58
N CYS A 28 2.87 17.59 -0.07
CA CYS A 28 2.93 17.66 -1.53
C CYS A 28 3.98 16.71 -2.12
N GLN A 29 5.15 16.61 -1.48
CA GLN A 29 6.23 15.72 -1.92
C GLN A 29 5.83 14.25 -1.77
N VAL A 30 5.25 13.89 -0.62
CA VAL A 30 4.82 12.52 -0.34
C VAL A 30 3.64 12.13 -1.25
N TYR A 31 2.63 13.00 -1.39
CA TYR A 31 1.51 12.80 -2.31
C TYR A 31 1.98 12.61 -3.75
N GLY A 32 2.87 13.48 -4.23
CA GLY A 32 3.44 13.43 -5.57
C GLY A 32 4.11 12.09 -5.88
N ARG A 33 4.73 11.47 -4.87
CA ARG A 33 5.35 10.15 -5.00
C ARG A 33 4.33 9.03 -5.22
N PHE A 34 3.16 9.11 -4.59
CA PHE A 34 2.13 8.08 -4.72
C PHE A 34 1.31 8.24 -5.99
N ILE A 35 0.83 9.46 -6.27
CA ILE A 35 -0.01 9.72 -7.44
C ILE A 35 0.69 9.37 -8.77
N SER A 36 2.03 9.44 -8.81
CA SER A 36 2.80 9.07 -10.00
C SER A 36 2.65 7.61 -10.42
N PHE A 37 2.32 6.69 -9.50
CA PHE A 37 2.21 5.26 -9.82
C PHE A 37 0.82 4.66 -9.57
N CYS A 38 0.08 5.10 -8.54
CA CYS A 38 -1.25 4.53 -8.29
C CYS A 38 -2.32 5.07 -9.26
N LYS A 39 -2.10 6.28 -9.83
CA LYS A 39 -3.05 6.97 -10.72
C LYS A 39 -4.47 7.14 -10.14
N ASP A 40 -4.62 6.97 -8.83
CA ASP A 40 -5.86 7.12 -8.07
C ASP A 40 -5.62 8.15 -6.96
N LYS A 41 -6.39 9.23 -6.98
CA LYS A 41 -6.24 10.33 -6.02
C LYS A 41 -6.58 9.90 -4.59
N SER A 42 -7.65 9.12 -4.42
CA SER A 42 -8.09 8.64 -3.11
C SER A 42 -7.04 7.70 -2.51
N MET A 43 -6.53 6.78 -3.32
CA MET A 43 -5.47 5.86 -2.88
C MET A 43 -4.16 6.62 -2.57
N ALA A 44 -3.80 7.63 -3.36
CA ALA A 44 -2.61 8.45 -3.08
C ALA A 44 -2.72 9.20 -1.74
N VAL A 45 -3.90 9.74 -1.41
CA VAL A 45 -4.16 10.39 -0.13
C VAL A 45 -4.03 9.40 1.02
N GLU A 46 -4.60 8.20 0.87
CA GLU A 46 -4.53 7.16 1.90
C GLU A 46 -3.10 6.67 2.15
N LEU A 47 -2.34 6.39 1.10
CA LEU A 47 -0.93 5.98 1.23
C LEU A 47 -0.06 7.08 1.84
N MET A 48 -0.33 8.35 1.50
CA MET A 48 0.32 9.50 2.13
C MET A 48 0.00 9.57 3.63
N ARG A 49 -1.27 9.41 4.02
CA ARG A 49 -1.67 9.38 5.44
C ARG A 49 -0.91 8.31 6.21
N ARG A 50 -0.83 7.09 5.65
CA ARG A 50 -0.05 5.98 6.23
C ARG A 50 1.44 6.33 6.42
N VAL A 51 2.05 7.12 5.52
CA VAL A 51 3.44 7.58 5.69
C VAL A 51 3.57 8.45 6.95
N PHE A 52 2.67 9.41 7.14
CA PHE A 52 2.75 10.32 8.29
C PHE A 52 2.43 9.62 9.62
N GLU A 53 1.49 8.67 9.63
CA GLU A 53 1.23 7.82 10.80
C GLU A 53 2.45 6.96 11.14
N LYS A 54 3.10 6.35 10.14
CA LYS A 54 4.31 5.56 10.34
C LYS A 54 5.48 6.42 10.82
N ALA A 55 5.61 7.62 10.26
CA ALA A 55 6.61 8.61 10.67
C ALA A 55 6.43 8.98 12.14
N GLU A 56 5.20 9.28 12.58
CA GLU A 56 4.88 9.58 13.98
C GLU A 56 5.26 8.40 14.90
N GLN A 57 4.87 7.18 14.53
CA GLN A 57 5.22 5.97 15.30
C GLN A 57 6.73 5.78 15.42
N GLU A 58 7.48 5.95 14.33
CA GLU A 58 8.94 5.84 14.35
C GLU A 58 9.55 6.88 15.30
N ILE A 59 9.06 8.12 15.31
CA ILE A 59 9.55 9.17 16.21
C ILE A 59 9.24 8.86 17.68
N LYS A 60 8.04 8.37 17.98
CA LYS A 60 7.69 7.96 19.34
C LYS A 60 8.64 6.87 19.87
N ILE A 61 9.12 5.99 18.99
CA ILE A 61 10.03 4.89 19.34
C ILE A 61 11.49 5.35 19.40
N THR A 62 11.98 6.07 18.39
CA THR A 62 13.40 6.42 18.28
C THR A 62 13.78 7.71 18.99
N GLY A 63 12.82 8.60 19.21
CA GLY A 63 13.03 9.94 19.75
C GLY A 63 13.77 10.92 18.83
N ALA A 64 14.27 10.48 17.67
CA ALA A 64 15.03 11.32 16.76
C ALA A 64 15.12 10.76 15.33
N ILE A 65 15.38 11.65 14.37
CA ILE A 65 15.70 11.32 12.97
C ILE A 65 17.19 11.58 12.72
N LYS A 66 17.84 10.67 11.98
CA LYS A 66 19.17 10.90 11.42
C LYS A 66 19.05 11.35 9.95
N GLY A 67 19.74 12.42 9.60
CA GLY A 67 19.78 12.94 8.23
C GLY A 67 18.59 13.83 7.85
N LYS A 68 18.34 13.98 6.54
CA LYS A 68 17.29 14.86 6.01
C LYS A 68 15.90 14.27 6.19
N ILE A 69 14.94 15.09 6.63
CA ILE A 69 13.54 14.66 6.82
C ILE A 69 12.95 14.13 5.50
N SER A 70 13.22 14.80 4.37
CA SER A 70 12.76 14.36 3.04
C SER A 70 13.26 12.98 2.65
N ILE A 71 14.53 12.66 2.95
CA ILE A 71 15.11 11.34 2.68
C ILE A 71 14.48 10.27 3.58
N TRP A 72 14.27 10.60 4.85
CA TRP A 72 13.62 9.70 5.80
C TRP A 72 12.16 9.40 5.41
N LEU A 73 11.38 10.42 5.05
CA LEU A 73 10.02 10.24 4.53
C LEU A 73 10.00 9.45 3.22
N LEU A 74 10.99 9.65 2.34
CA LEU A 74 11.11 8.87 1.11
C LEU A 74 11.35 7.38 1.42
N ARG A 75 12.16 7.06 2.44
CA ARG A 75 12.36 5.68 2.89
C ARG A 75 11.05 5.04 3.34
N ILE A 76 10.28 5.72 4.20
CA ILE A 76 8.98 5.24 4.67
C ILE A 76 8.02 5.06 3.49
N SER A 77 7.96 6.04 2.59
CA SER A 77 7.11 6.01 1.40
C SER A 77 7.43 4.82 0.49
N ARG A 78 8.72 4.46 0.33
CA ARG A 78 9.15 3.30 -0.47
C ARG A 78 8.71 1.97 0.17
N ASN A 79 8.79 1.86 1.50
CA ASN A 79 8.33 0.66 2.20
C ASN A 79 6.81 0.46 2.01
N ILE A 80 6.03 1.52 2.24
CA ILE A 80 4.57 1.49 2.01
C ILE A 80 4.24 1.22 0.55
N SER A 81 4.98 1.81 -0.40
CA SER A 81 4.79 1.52 -1.83
C SER A 81 5.04 0.05 -2.15
N ARG A 82 6.07 -0.56 -1.55
CA ARG A 82 6.37 -1.99 -1.76
C ARG A 82 5.23 -2.86 -1.24
N GLU A 83 4.77 -2.62 -0.01
CA GLU A 83 3.63 -3.33 0.57
C GLU A 83 2.39 -3.22 -0.33
N TYR A 84 2.03 -1.99 -0.72
CA TYR A 84 0.89 -1.75 -1.60
C TYR A 84 1.01 -2.47 -2.95
N LEU A 85 2.18 -2.41 -3.59
CA LEU A 85 2.40 -3.06 -4.89
C LEU A 85 2.39 -4.59 -4.79
N LEU A 86 2.88 -5.16 -3.68
CA LEU A 86 2.79 -6.59 -3.42
C LEU A 86 1.34 -7.02 -3.23
N ASP A 87 0.59 -6.32 -2.38
CA ASP A 87 -0.85 -6.60 -2.17
C ASP A 87 -1.64 -6.45 -3.46
N TYR A 88 -1.35 -5.40 -4.24
CA TYR A 88 -1.96 -5.19 -5.54
C TYR A 88 -1.63 -6.33 -6.50
N SER A 89 -0.36 -6.76 -6.58
CA SER A 89 0.05 -7.86 -7.44
C SER A 89 -0.58 -9.18 -7.03
N ILE A 90 -0.73 -9.44 -5.72
CA ILE A 90 -1.39 -10.65 -5.20
C ILE A 90 -2.87 -10.61 -5.56
N LYS A 91 -3.57 -9.50 -5.28
CA LYS A 91 -4.99 -9.33 -5.61
C LYS A 91 -5.24 -9.42 -7.11
N LYS A 92 -4.36 -8.82 -7.91
CA LYS A 92 -4.42 -8.88 -9.37
C LYS A 92 -4.17 -10.30 -9.87
N SER A 93 -3.17 -11.01 -9.36
CA SER A 93 -2.95 -12.42 -9.67
C SER A 93 -4.16 -13.29 -9.33
N ILE A 94 -4.79 -13.07 -8.17
CA ILE A 94 -6.05 -13.75 -7.79
C ILE A 94 -7.20 -13.37 -8.73
N ALA A 95 -7.33 -12.11 -9.12
CA ALA A 95 -8.40 -11.63 -10.01
C ALA A 95 -8.20 -12.08 -11.47
N GLU A 96 -6.95 -12.22 -11.92
CA GLU A 96 -6.58 -12.70 -13.25
C GLU A 96 -6.57 -14.23 -13.33
N ARG A 97 -6.45 -14.93 -12.19
CA ARG A 97 -6.63 -16.38 -12.11
C ARG A 97 -8.04 -16.72 -12.55
N CYS A 98 -8.16 -17.44 -13.65
CA CYS A 98 -9.43 -17.96 -14.09
C CYS A 98 -9.75 -19.29 -13.38
N PRO A 99 -11.02 -19.70 -13.31
CA PRO A 99 -11.42 -20.96 -12.69
C PRO A 99 -10.68 -22.18 -13.27
N VAL A 100 -10.41 -22.13 -14.58
CA VAL A 100 -9.67 -23.17 -15.30
C VAL A 100 -8.24 -23.32 -14.76
N GLN A 101 -7.52 -22.20 -14.56
CA GLN A 101 -6.15 -22.24 -14.07
C GLN A 101 -6.08 -22.76 -12.64
N LEU A 102 -6.97 -22.27 -11.76
CA LEU A 102 -7.02 -22.71 -10.35
C LEU A 102 -7.24 -24.22 -10.23
N VAL A 103 -8.17 -24.77 -11.02
CA VAL A 103 -8.54 -26.18 -10.90
C VAL A 103 -7.59 -27.10 -11.68
N LEU A 104 -7.27 -26.76 -12.93
CA LEU A 104 -6.49 -27.67 -13.79
C LEU A 104 -4.98 -27.55 -13.62
N CYS A 105 -4.47 -26.37 -13.27
CA CYS A 105 -3.02 -26.14 -13.18
C CYS A 105 -2.54 -26.08 -11.73
N GLU A 106 -3.34 -25.51 -10.83
CA GLU A 106 -2.94 -25.26 -9.44
C GLU A 106 -3.52 -26.28 -8.44
N GLY A 107 -4.40 -27.18 -8.89
CA GLY A 107 -4.88 -28.33 -8.12
C GLY A 107 -5.96 -28.02 -7.08
N PHE A 108 -6.55 -26.83 -7.10
CA PHE A 108 -7.69 -26.50 -6.24
C PHE A 108 -8.93 -27.27 -6.67
N ASN A 109 -9.80 -27.65 -5.72
CA ASN A 109 -11.10 -28.17 -6.11
C ASN A 109 -12.03 -27.01 -6.56
N PRO A 110 -13.07 -27.29 -7.39
CA PRO A 110 -13.96 -26.25 -7.91
C PRO A 110 -14.65 -25.37 -6.85
N LYS A 111 -14.88 -25.90 -5.64
CA LYS A 111 -15.51 -25.16 -4.54
C LYS A 111 -14.52 -24.18 -3.89
N GLU A 112 -13.26 -24.56 -3.72
CA GLU A 112 -12.19 -23.67 -3.26
C GLU A 112 -11.92 -22.55 -4.26
N ALA A 113 -11.87 -22.88 -5.56
CA ALA A 113 -11.71 -21.91 -6.63
C ALA A 113 -12.86 -20.88 -6.65
N ALA A 114 -14.11 -21.32 -6.44
CA ALA A 114 -15.26 -20.43 -6.30
C ALA A 114 -15.10 -19.45 -5.12
N GLY A 115 -14.62 -19.94 -3.97
CA GLY A 115 -14.36 -19.13 -2.78
C GLY A 115 -13.25 -18.09 -2.99
N LEU A 116 -12.16 -18.48 -3.65
CA LEU A 116 -11.03 -17.58 -3.93
C LEU A 116 -11.39 -16.48 -4.94
N LEU A 117 -12.22 -16.79 -5.92
CA LEU A 117 -12.63 -15.85 -6.98
C LEU A 117 -13.87 -15.04 -6.64
N GLY A 118 -14.59 -15.39 -5.57
CA GLY A 118 -15.85 -14.72 -5.22
C GLY A 118 -16.97 -14.93 -6.24
N ILE A 119 -16.96 -16.05 -6.97
CA ILE A 119 -17.97 -16.41 -7.98
C ILE A 119 -18.72 -17.68 -7.59
N SER A 120 -19.81 -18.02 -8.29
CA SER A 120 -20.58 -19.22 -7.99
C SER A 120 -19.88 -20.51 -8.46
N LEU A 121 -20.13 -21.62 -7.77
CA LEU A 121 -19.65 -22.94 -8.19
C LEU A 121 -20.14 -23.30 -9.60
N VAL A 122 -21.37 -22.90 -9.95
CA VAL A 122 -21.93 -23.14 -11.28
C VAL A 122 -21.10 -22.45 -12.35
N GLU A 123 -20.72 -21.20 -12.12
CA GLU A 123 -19.89 -20.43 -13.06
C GLU A 123 -18.49 -21.03 -13.22
N VAL A 124 -17.88 -21.53 -12.13
CA VAL A 124 -16.62 -22.29 -12.19
C VAL A 124 -16.77 -23.53 -13.07
N MET A 125 -17.83 -24.31 -12.86
CA MET A 125 -18.08 -25.55 -13.60
C MET A 125 -18.38 -25.32 -15.08
N ASP A 126 -19.12 -24.25 -15.42
CA ASP A 126 -19.39 -23.89 -16.81
C ASP A 126 -18.12 -23.47 -17.55
N LYS A 127 -17.26 -22.66 -16.91
CA LYS A 127 -15.96 -22.26 -17.47
C LYS A 127 -15.03 -23.46 -17.68
N LEU A 128 -15.02 -24.41 -16.74
CA LEU A 128 -14.27 -25.67 -16.89
C LEU A 128 -14.80 -26.54 -18.03
N ARG A 129 -16.12 -26.70 -18.12
CA ARG A 129 -16.77 -27.51 -19.16
C ARG A 129 -16.52 -26.95 -20.55
N ASN A 130 -16.59 -25.63 -20.72
CA ASN A 130 -16.31 -24.98 -21.99
C ASN A 130 -14.87 -25.22 -22.43
N ARG A 131 -13.90 -25.12 -21.51
CA ARG A 131 -12.49 -25.36 -21.82
C ARG A 131 -12.17 -26.80 -22.20
N LEU A 132 -12.83 -27.78 -21.59
CA LEU A 132 -12.62 -29.21 -21.92
C LEU A 132 -13.28 -29.63 -23.23
N ARG A 133 -14.09 -28.77 -23.84
CA ARG A 133 -14.74 -28.99 -25.14
C ARG A 133 -13.98 -28.35 -26.31
N GLU A 134 -13.02 -27.46 -26.03
CA GLU A 134 -12.07 -26.88 -26.99
C GLU A 134 -10.88 -27.83 -27.22
#